data_AF-A0A352RU08-F1
#
_entry.id   AF-A0A352RU08-F1
#
_cell.length_a   1.000
_cell.length_b   1.000
_cell.length_c   1.000
_cell.angle_alpha   90.00
_cell.angle_beta   90.00
_cell.angle_gamma   90.00
#
_symmetry.space_group_name_H-M   'P 1'
#
loop_
_entity.id
_entity.type
_entity.pdbx_description
1 polymer ?
#
loop_
_entity_poly.entity_id
_entity_poly.type
_entity_poly.pdbx_seq_one_letter_code
_entity_poly.pdbx_strand_id
1 'polypeptide(L)' 'AVKRIEDVRVLRQVQFPEDAGPMAHPVRPDSYEEINNFYTVTVYEKGAEVVRMYQTLLGRDGFRKGMDLY' A
#
# COMPACT_ATOMS: atom_id res chain seq x y z
N ALA A 1 19.18 -3.20 -2.88
CA ALA A 1 18.64 -2.08 -3.71
C ALA A 1 17.64 -2.56 -4.77
N VAL A 2 17.89 -3.71 -5.43
CA VAL A 2 17.04 -4.27 -6.52
C VAL A 2 15.56 -4.36 -6.15
N LYS A 3 15.22 -4.98 -5.01
CA LYS A 3 13.82 -5.14 -4.56
C LYS A 3 13.05 -3.80 -4.47
N ARG A 4 13.67 -2.75 -3.92
CA ARG A 4 13.01 -1.44 -3.80
C ARG A 4 12.70 -0.83 -5.17
N ILE A 5 13.58 -1.03 -6.16
CA ILE A 5 13.37 -0.54 -7.52
C ILE A 5 12.21 -1.30 -8.17
N GLU A 6 12.14 -2.61 -7.99
CA GLU A 6 11.05 -3.44 -8.50
C GLU A 6 9.70 -3.03 -7.91
N ASP A 7 9.62 -2.83 -6.60
CA ASP A 7 8.38 -2.40 -5.92
C ASP A 7 7.90 -1.03 -6.45
N VAL A 8 8.82 -0.07 -6.62
CA VAL A 8 8.49 1.25 -7.20
C VAL A 8 8.06 1.13 -8.67
N ARG A 9 8.63 0.21 -9.43
CA ARG A 9 8.20 -0.04 -10.81
C ARG A 9 6.77 -0.56 -10.85
N VAL A 10 6.42 -1.53 -9.99
CA VAL A 10 5.05 -2.06 -9.90
C VAL A 10 4.06 -0.95 -9.55
N LEU A 11 4.37 -0.11 -8.56
CA LEU A 11 3.52 1.03 -8.20
C LEU A 11 3.27 1.96 -9.39
N ARG A 12 4.33 2.38 -10.08
CA ARG A 12 4.21 3.34 -11.19
C ARG A 12 3.52 2.75 -12.42
N GLN A 13 3.74 1.47 -12.71
CA GLN A 13 3.27 0.85 -13.96
C GLN A 13 1.89 0.22 -13.82
N VAL A 14 1.49 -0.20 -12.62
CA VAL A 14 0.26 -0.95 -12.40
C VAL A 14 -0.66 -0.21 -11.42
N GLN A 15 -0.15 0.18 -10.25
CA GLN A 15 -0.97 0.80 -9.22
C GLN A 15 -1.43 2.23 -9.59
N PHE A 16 -0.55 3.06 -10.15
CA PHE A 16 -0.91 4.43 -10.53
C PHE A 16 -2.02 4.49 -11.60
N PRO A 17 -2.00 3.64 -12.65
CA PRO A 17 -3.14 3.53 -13.56
C PRO A 17 -4.45 3.08 -12.88
N GLU A 18 -4.40 2.13 -11.94
CA GLU A 18 -5.59 1.68 -11.18
C GLU A 18 -6.19 2.84 -10.36
N ASP A 19 -5.33 3.60 -9.67
CA ASP A 19 -5.68 4.75 -8.83
C ASP A 19 -6.21 5.96 -9.63
N ALA A 20 -5.90 6.02 -10.92
CA ALA A 20 -6.41 7.04 -11.85
C ALA A 20 -7.58 6.54 -12.71
N GLY A 21 -7.99 5.28 -12.52
CA GLY A 21 -9.02 4.62 -13.31
C GLY A 21 -10.39 4.60 -12.64
N PRO A 22 -11.41 4.04 -13.30
CA PRO A 22 -12.76 3.89 -12.74
C PRO A 22 -12.83 2.93 -11.55
N MET A 23 -11.80 2.09 -11.36
CA MET A 23 -11.64 1.20 -10.21
C MET A 23 -10.83 1.85 -9.07
N ALA A 24 -10.60 3.16 -9.11
CA ALA A 24 -9.88 3.84 -8.03
C ALA A 24 -10.62 3.71 -6.69
N HIS A 25 -9.91 3.28 -5.66
CA HIS A 25 -10.46 3.10 -4.33
C HIS A 25 -9.37 3.34 -3.25
N PRO A 26 -9.72 3.70 -2.01
CA PRO A 26 -8.74 3.80 -0.92
C PRO A 26 -8.13 2.43 -0.57
N VAL A 27 -6.95 2.43 0.07
CA VAL A 27 -6.27 1.20 0.55
C VAL A 27 -7.13 0.39 1.54
N ARG A 28 -8.05 1.05 2.24
CA ARG A 28 -9.14 0.45 3.00
C ARG A 28 -10.45 0.83 2.32
N PRO A 29 -11.04 -0.04 1.47
CA PRO A 29 -12.27 0.26 0.75
C PRO A 29 -13.42 0.61 1.70
N ASP A 30 -14.20 1.65 1.37
CA ASP A 30 -15.34 2.07 2.19
C ASP A 30 -16.60 1.20 1.96
N SER A 31 -16.72 0.63 0.75
CA SER A 31 -17.82 -0.27 0.36
C SER A 31 -17.42 -1.17 -0.80
N TYR A 32 -18.00 -2.37 -0.86
CA TYR A 32 -17.84 -3.30 -1.98
C TYR A 32 -19.11 -4.13 -2.16
N GLU A 33 -19.43 -4.49 -3.39
CA GLU A 33 -20.47 -5.49 -3.68
C GLU A 33 -19.89 -6.91 -3.58
N GLU A 34 -18.67 -7.11 -4.07
CA GLU A 34 -17.97 -8.40 -4.08
C GLU A 34 -16.53 -8.20 -3.55
N ILE A 35 -16.20 -8.82 -2.41
CA ILE A 35 -14.89 -8.64 -1.74
C ILE A 35 -13.72 -9.13 -2.60
N ASN A 36 -13.95 -10.13 -3.44
CA ASN A 36 -12.91 -10.72 -4.29
C ASN A 36 -12.33 -9.72 -5.30
N ASN A 37 -13.08 -8.66 -5.65
CA ASN A 37 -12.60 -7.59 -6.53
C ASN A 37 -11.59 -6.65 -5.87
N PHE A 38 -11.36 -6.77 -4.55
CA PHE A 38 -10.50 -5.88 -3.77
C PHE A 38 -9.16 -6.52 -3.35
N TYR A 39 -8.82 -7.68 -3.92
CA TYR A 39 -7.44 -8.19 -3.90
C TYR A 39 -6.58 -7.46 -4.95
N THR A 40 -6.43 -6.14 -4.80
CA THR A 40 -5.86 -5.24 -5.81
C THR A 40 -4.47 -4.74 -5.46
N VAL A 41 -3.77 -4.18 -6.44
CA VAL A 41 -2.46 -3.55 -6.21
C VAL A 41 -2.56 -2.33 -5.32
N THR A 42 -3.72 -1.66 -5.27
CA THR A 42 -3.96 -0.57 -4.32
C THR A 42 -4.02 -1.07 -2.87
N VAL A 43 -4.71 -2.18 -2.59
CA VAL A 43 -4.73 -2.73 -1.21
C VAL A 43 -3.35 -3.23 -0.80
N TYR A 44 -2.64 -3.93 -1.69
CA TYR A 44 -1.36 -4.56 -1.35
C TYR A 44 -0.16 -3.61 -1.49
N GLU A 45 0.14 -3.13 -2.69
CA GLU A 45 1.38 -2.39 -2.96
C GLU A 45 1.33 -0.97 -2.39
N LYS A 46 0.24 -0.22 -2.65
CA LYS A 46 0.06 1.11 -2.05
C LYS A 46 -0.14 1.03 -0.54
N GLY A 47 -0.86 0.01 -0.05
CA GLY A 47 -0.96 -0.27 1.38
C GLY A 47 0.40 -0.49 2.05
N ALA A 48 1.29 -1.27 1.44
CA ALA A 48 2.65 -1.47 1.93
C ALA A 48 3.47 -0.16 1.97
N GLU A 49 3.30 0.72 0.98
CA GLU A 49 3.96 2.02 1.00
C GLU A 49 3.41 2.96 2.09
N VAL A 50 2.11 2.90 2.41
CA VAL A 50 1.55 3.60 3.57
C VAL A 50 2.19 3.09 4.87
N VAL A 51 2.35 1.78 5.02
CA VAL A 51 3.07 1.21 6.18
C VAL A 51 4.53 1.67 6.22
N ARG A 52 5.21 1.74 5.05
CA ARG A 52 6.56 2.28 4.93
C ARG A 52 6.64 3.76 5.31
N MET A 53 5.60 4.55 5.04
CA MET A 53 5.52 5.94 5.49
C MET A 53 5.53 6.02 7.02
N TYR A 54 4.80 5.13 7.72
CA TYR A 54 4.90 5.06 9.19
C TYR A 54 6.33 4.78 9.65
N GLN A 55 7.01 3.82 9.04
CA GLN A 55 8.41 3.51 9.38
C GLN A 55 9.37 4.68 9.08
N THR A 56 9.08 5.47 8.05
CA THR A 56 9.86 6.66 7.68
C THR A 56 9.66 7.79 8.68
N LEU A 57 8.42 8.03 9.11
CA LEU A 57 8.07 9.11 10.05
C LEU A 57 8.50 8.79 11.49
N LEU A 58 8.35 7.53 11.91
CA LEU A 58 8.63 7.10 13.29
C LEU A 58 10.07 6.59 13.48
N GLY A 59 10.82 6.42 12.39
CA GLY A 59 12.07 5.68 12.40
C GLY A 59 11.87 4.19 12.70
N ARG A 60 12.97 3.41 12.62
CA ARG A 60 12.91 1.96 12.87
C ARG A 60 12.48 1.63 14.29
N ASP A 61 13.02 2.34 15.28
CA ASP A 61 12.73 2.05 16.69
C ASP A 61 11.31 2.44 17.07
N GLY A 62 10.82 3.60 16.60
CA GLY A 62 9.44 4.03 16.84
C GLY A 62 8.44 3.11 16.15
N PHE A 63 8.72 2.71 14.90
CA PHE A 63 7.91 1.72 14.21
C PHE A 63 7.88 0.38 14.95
N ARG A 64 9.04 -0.12 15.43
CA ARG A 64 9.11 -1.38 16.16
C ARG A 64 8.31 -1.35 17.46
N LYS A 65 8.42 -0.26 18.23
CA LYS A 65 7.61 -0.05 19.45
C LYS A 65 6.12 -0.03 19.15
N GLY A 66 5.71 0.60 18.06
CA GLY A 66 4.32 0.57 17.60
C GLY A 66 3.85 -0.87 17.30
N MET A 67 4.69 -1.66 16.63
CA MET A 67 4.42 -3.07 16.33
C MET A 67 4.46 -4.00 17.55
N ASP A 68 5.09 -3.60 18.65
CA ASP A 68 5.05 -4.36 19.92
C ASP A 68 3.76 -4.14 20.71
N LEU A 69 3.09 -3.00 20.50
CA LEU A 69 1.85 -2.64 21.18
C LEU A 69 0.58 -3.07 20.42
N TYR A 70 0.67 -3.18 19.10
CA TYR A 70 -0.40 -3.63 18.20
C TYR A 70 -0.67 -5.13 18.36
#